data_AF-A0A524IG69-F1
#
_entry.id   AF-A0A524IG69-F1
#
_cell.length_a   1.000
_cell.length_b   1.000
_cell.length_c   1.000
_cell.angle_alpha   90.00
_cell.angle_beta   90.00
_cell.angle_gamma   90.00
#
_symmetry.space_group_name_H-M   'P 1'
#
loop_
_entity.id
_entity.type
_entity.pdbx_description
1 polymer ?
#
loop_
_entity_poly.entity_id
_entity_poly.type
_entity_poly.pdbx_seq_one_letter_code
_entity_poly.pdbx_strand_id
1 'polypeptide(L)'
;MTPEPVGIKRELMKGNVAICAGAIAAGCRFYYGYPITPQNDIPEYLSAHLPPIGGTFLQAESEVATINYLLGTSASGKRVMTSSSGPGISLMQEGLSYMAGSELPAVIVNISRSGPGLGGIAPSQGDYFQATKCGGHGGYR
;
A
#
# COMPACT_ATOMS: atom_id res chain seq x y z
N MET A 1 -19.69 32.16 32.84
CA MET A 1 -18.94 30.89 32.82
C MET A 1 -18.61 30.61 31.37
N THR A 2 -17.40 30.95 30.94
CA THR A 2 -16.92 30.65 29.58
C THR A 2 -16.65 29.15 29.47
N PRO A 3 -17.04 28.47 28.38
CA PRO A 3 -16.74 27.05 28.21
C PRO A 3 -15.22 26.84 28.22
N GLU A 4 -14.76 25.83 28.96
CA GLU A 4 -13.36 25.44 28.93
C GLU A 4 -12.95 25.02 27.51
N PRO A 5 -11.72 25.35 27.07
CA PRO A 5 -11.25 24.93 25.76
C PRO A 5 -11.24 23.41 25.70
N VAL A 6 -11.99 22.84 24.75
CA VAL A 6 -11.96 21.41 24.45
C VAL A 6 -10.53 21.04 24.09
N GLY A 7 -9.83 20.36 25.02
CA GLY A 7 -8.45 19.95 24.81
C GLY A 7 -8.34 19.08 23.57
N ILE A 8 -7.45 19.43 22.65
CA ILE A 8 -7.18 18.62 21.46
C ILE A 8 -6.60 17.29 21.93
N LYS A 9 -7.37 16.19 21.78
CA LYS A 9 -6.88 14.84 22.06
C LYS A 9 -5.79 14.51 21.05
N ARG A 10 -4.58 14.22 21.53
CA ARG A 10 -3.44 13.81 20.70
C ARG A 10 -3.22 12.31 20.87
N GLU A 11 -2.96 11.64 19.76
CA GLU A 11 -2.65 10.22 19.72
C GLU A 11 -1.27 10.01 19.08
N LEU A 12 -0.44 9.18 19.69
CA LEU A 12 0.83 8.76 19.12
C LEU A 12 0.58 7.54 18.23
N MET A 13 0.91 7.66 16.95
CA MET A 13 0.63 6.65 15.95
C MET A 13 1.88 6.35 15.13
N LYS A 14 2.15 5.08 14.87
CA LYS A 14 3.19 4.66 13.91
C LYS A 14 2.79 5.08 12.50
N GLY A 15 3.75 5.46 11.66
CA GLY A 15 3.49 5.85 10.27
C GLY A 15 2.71 4.79 9.47
N ASN A 16 3.09 3.52 9.60
CA ASN A 16 2.38 2.40 8.97
C ASN A 16 0.90 2.33 9.37
N VAL A 17 0.60 2.52 10.66
CA VAL A 17 -0.79 2.53 11.17
C VAL A 17 -1.55 3.76 10.67
N ALA A 18 -0.89 4.91 10.58
CA ALA A 18 -1.49 6.13 10.04
C ALA A 18 -1.91 5.98 8.57
N ILE A 19 -1.10 5.27 7.77
CA ILE A 19 -1.45 4.91 6.37
C ILE A 19 -2.73 4.07 6.34
N CYS A 20 -2.83 3.05 7.20
CA CYS A 20 -4.01 2.19 7.27
C CYS A 20 -5.27 2.97 7.69
N ALA A 21 -5.16 3.77 8.75
CA ALA A 21 -6.26 4.61 9.23
C ALA A 21 -6.74 5.58 8.16
N GLY A 22 -5.80 6.22 7.46
CA GLY A 22 -6.11 7.12 6.33
C GLY A 22 -6.82 6.40 5.19
N ALA A 23 -6.35 5.21 4.80
CA ALA A 23 -6.99 4.42 3.74
C ALA A 23 -8.43 3.99 4.11
N ILE A 24 -8.64 3.52 5.34
CA ILE A 24 -9.96 3.13 5.84
C ILE A 24 -10.90 4.34 5.88
N ALA A 25 -10.43 5.48 6.40
CA ALA A 25 -11.17 6.73 6.45
C ALA A 25 -11.54 7.25 5.05
N ALA A 26 -10.65 7.05 4.07
CA ALA A 26 -10.90 7.33 2.66
C ALA A 26 -11.82 6.28 1.97
N GLY A 27 -12.39 5.32 2.69
CA GLY A 27 -13.32 4.35 2.12
C GLY A 27 -12.64 3.18 1.39
N CYS A 28 -11.33 2.97 1.55
CA CYS A 28 -10.69 1.74 1.09
C CYS A 28 -11.28 0.53 1.85
N ARG A 29 -11.60 -0.54 1.13
CA ARG A 29 -12.17 -1.77 1.71
C ARG A 29 -11.42 -3.04 1.31
N PHE A 30 -10.43 -2.94 0.43
CA PHE A 30 -9.73 -4.11 -0.08
C PHE A 30 -8.23 -3.92 0.07
N TYR A 31 -7.58 -4.89 0.72
CA TYR A 31 -6.14 -4.98 0.82
C TYR A 31 -5.68 -6.37 0.38
N TYR A 32 -4.68 -6.38 -0.49
CA TYR A 32 -3.95 -7.58 -0.92
C TYR A 32 -2.47 -7.35 -0.66
N GLY A 33 -1.73 -8.35 -0.21
CA GLY A 33 -0.28 -8.17 -0.03
C GLY A 33 0.46 -9.45 0.30
N TYR A 34 1.75 -9.46 -0.06
CA TYR A 34 2.72 -10.49 0.32
C TYR A 34 3.60 -9.99 1.47
N PRO A 35 3.87 -10.78 2.53
CA PRO A 35 4.68 -10.32 3.67
C PRO A 35 6.12 -9.93 3.26
N ILE A 36 6.54 -8.70 3.61
CA ILE A 36 7.91 -8.21 3.37
C ILE A 36 8.33 -7.15 4.42
N THR A 37 9.46 -7.33 5.10
CA THR A 37 9.97 -6.32 6.05
C THR A 37 10.37 -5.03 5.30
N PRO A 38 10.03 -3.81 5.75
CA PRO A 38 9.50 -3.42 7.06
C PRO A 38 7.99 -3.10 7.06
N GLN A 39 7.22 -3.70 6.16
CA GLN A 39 5.80 -3.34 5.99
C GLN A 39 4.85 -3.96 7.01
N ASN A 40 5.29 -4.97 7.76
CA ASN A 40 4.40 -5.97 8.39
C ASN A 40 3.31 -5.40 9.33
N ASP A 41 3.52 -4.23 9.92
CA ASP A 41 2.49 -3.54 10.72
C ASP A 41 1.22 -3.20 9.90
N ILE A 42 1.34 -3.02 8.58
CA ILE A 42 0.21 -2.72 7.67
C ILE A 42 -0.71 -3.93 7.51
N PRO A 43 -0.24 -5.10 7.02
CA PRO A 43 -1.11 -6.27 6.89
C PRO A 43 -1.65 -6.74 8.23
N GLU A 44 -0.87 -6.65 9.32
CA GLU A 44 -1.37 -6.95 10.67
C GLU A 44 -2.58 -6.06 11.02
N TYR A 45 -2.43 -4.74 10.91
CA TYR A 45 -3.51 -3.81 11.21
C TYR A 45 -4.73 -4.03 10.31
N LEU A 46 -4.55 -4.11 9.00
CA LEU A 46 -5.67 -4.22 8.06
C LEU A 46 -6.38 -5.57 8.14
N SER A 47 -5.68 -6.65 8.50
CA SER A 47 -6.30 -7.95 8.74
C SER A 47 -7.34 -7.91 9.86
N ALA A 48 -7.09 -7.11 10.90
CA ALA A 48 -8.00 -6.95 12.03
C ALA A 48 -9.11 -5.92 11.76
N HIS A 49 -8.84 -4.89 10.95
CA HIS A 49 -9.74 -3.73 10.83
C HIS A 49 -10.61 -3.74 9.57
N LEU A 50 -10.24 -4.41 8.48
CA LEU A 50 -11.05 -4.46 7.26
C LEU A 50 -12.29 -5.37 7.39
N PRO A 51 -12.21 -6.61 7.89
CA PRO A 51 -13.38 -7.49 7.95
C PRO A 51 -14.56 -6.91 8.76
N PRO A 52 -14.35 -6.29 9.95
CA PRO A 52 -15.44 -5.69 10.71
C PRO A 52 -16.20 -4.56 10.00
N ILE A 53 -15.57 -3.89 9.02
CA ILE A 53 -16.18 -2.80 8.24
C ILE A 53 -16.63 -3.25 6.84
N GLY A 54 -16.80 -4.56 6.64
CA GLY A 54 -17.25 -5.16 5.38
C GLY A 54 -16.18 -5.15 4.28
N GLY A 55 -14.92 -5.00 4.65
CA GLY A 55 -13.77 -5.09 3.75
C GLY A 55 -13.18 -6.49 3.67
N THR A 56 -12.19 -6.64 2.79
CA THR A 56 -11.44 -7.88 2.58
C THR A 56 -9.96 -7.62 2.76
N PHE A 57 -9.34 -8.41 3.63
CA PHE A 57 -7.91 -8.60 3.71
C PHE A 57 -7.58 -9.97 3.13
N LEU A 58 -6.58 -10.05 2.25
CA LEU A 58 -6.06 -11.33 1.75
C LEU A 58 -4.54 -11.27 1.66
N GLN A 59 -3.89 -12.23 2.32
CA GLN A 59 -2.46 -12.48 2.15
C GLN A 59 -2.27 -13.25 0.84
N ALA A 60 -1.62 -12.60 -0.12
CA ALA A 60 -1.31 -13.20 -1.42
C ALA A 60 -0.08 -14.13 -1.30
N GLU A 61 0.08 -14.99 -2.30
CA GLU A 61 1.21 -15.91 -2.42
C GLU A 61 2.49 -15.24 -2.96
N SER A 62 2.34 -14.10 -3.63
CA SER A 62 3.45 -13.30 -4.19
C SER A 62 3.02 -11.87 -4.48
N GLU A 63 3.97 -10.98 -4.71
CA GLU A 63 3.69 -9.63 -5.22
C GLU A 63 3.10 -9.63 -6.63
N VAL A 64 3.42 -10.64 -7.46
CA VAL A 64 2.81 -10.81 -8.79
C VAL A 64 1.31 -11.11 -8.67
N ALA A 65 0.94 -12.00 -7.76
CA ALA A 65 -0.48 -12.26 -7.48
C ALA A 65 -1.17 -11.03 -6.88
N THR A 66 -0.49 -10.35 -5.96
CA THR A 66 -0.98 -9.13 -5.32
C THR A 66 -1.41 -8.08 -6.34
N ILE A 67 -0.56 -7.72 -7.30
CA ILE A 67 -0.90 -6.67 -8.28
C ILE A 67 -2.05 -7.09 -9.21
N ASN A 68 -2.18 -8.38 -9.52
CA ASN A 68 -3.31 -8.91 -10.30
C ASN A 68 -4.63 -8.88 -9.53
N TYR A 69 -4.62 -9.13 -8.21
CA TYR A 69 -5.79 -8.90 -7.36
C TYR A 69 -6.18 -7.42 -7.32
N LEU A 70 -5.20 -6.50 -7.26
CA LEU A 70 -5.45 -5.05 -7.32
C LEU A 70 -6.13 -4.67 -8.64
N LEU A 71 -5.62 -5.15 -9.76
CA LEU A 71 -6.17 -4.91 -11.09
C LEU A 71 -7.63 -5.35 -11.18
N GLY A 72 -7.92 -6.61 -10.80
CA GLY A 72 -9.28 -7.14 -10.85
C GLY A 72 -10.26 -6.39 -9.94
N THR A 73 -9.85 -6.11 -8.69
CA THR A 73 -10.69 -5.38 -7.74
C THR A 73 -10.90 -3.92 -8.15
N SER A 74 -9.87 -3.26 -8.68
CA SER A 74 -9.99 -1.90 -9.23
C SER A 74 -10.96 -1.86 -10.40
N ALA A 75 -10.85 -2.81 -11.34
CA ALA A 75 -11.76 -2.93 -12.49
C ALA A 75 -13.22 -3.17 -12.07
N SER A 76 -13.46 -3.74 -10.88
CA SER A 76 -14.81 -3.89 -10.32
C SER A 76 -15.38 -2.60 -9.67
N GLY A 77 -14.68 -1.47 -9.80
CA GLY A 77 -15.09 -0.16 -9.26
C GLY A 77 -14.86 -0.02 -7.75
N LYS A 78 -13.98 -0.84 -7.15
CA LYS A 78 -13.70 -0.82 -5.71
C LYS A 78 -12.36 -0.16 -5.41
N ARG A 79 -12.30 0.57 -4.29
CA ARG A 79 -11.06 1.14 -3.77
C ARG A 79 -10.21 0.03 -3.14
N VAL A 80 -9.04 -0.18 -3.71
CA VAL A 80 -8.09 -1.21 -3.32
C VAL A 80 -6.70 -0.62 -3.11
N MET A 81 -5.98 -1.20 -2.16
CA MET A 81 -4.58 -0.88 -1.93
C MET A 81 -3.72 -2.12 -1.70
N THR A 82 -2.41 -1.94 -1.83
CA THR A 82 -1.37 -2.86 -1.32
C THR A 82 -0.30 -2.04 -0.61
N SER A 83 0.53 -2.71 0.17
CA SER A 83 1.86 -2.22 0.49
C SER A 83 2.92 -3.22 0.03
N SER A 84 4.15 -2.75 -0.19
CA SER A 84 5.33 -3.59 -0.35
C SER A 84 6.61 -2.79 -0.04
N SER A 85 7.77 -3.30 -0.43
CA SER A 85 9.07 -2.61 -0.44
C SER A 85 9.77 -2.83 -1.79
N GLY A 86 10.90 -2.17 -2.04
CA GLY A 86 11.58 -2.12 -3.35
C GLY A 86 11.62 -3.43 -4.17
N PRO A 87 11.98 -4.60 -3.58
CA PRO A 87 11.93 -5.88 -4.31
C PRO A 87 10.53 -6.27 -4.78
N GLY A 88 9.52 -6.15 -3.91
CA GLY A 88 8.16 -6.45 -4.26
C GLY A 88 7.55 -5.45 -5.23
N ILE A 89 7.89 -4.16 -5.12
CA ILE A 89 7.53 -3.15 -6.12
C ILE A 89 8.13 -3.47 -7.49
N SER A 90 9.34 -4.07 -7.53
CA SER A 90 9.94 -4.55 -8.78
C SER A 90 9.13 -5.69 -9.41
N LEU A 91 8.63 -6.61 -8.59
CA LEU A 91 7.78 -7.73 -9.06
C LEU A 91 6.40 -7.27 -9.54
N MET A 92 5.88 -6.14 -9.04
CA MET A 92 4.59 -5.59 -9.46
C MET A 92 4.64 -4.77 -10.76
N GLN A 93 5.82 -4.50 -11.34
CA GLN A 93 5.97 -3.52 -12.44
C GLN A 93 5.14 -3.83 -13.69
N GLU A 94 4.98 -5.10 -14.05
CA GLU A 94 4.13 -5.52 -15.16
C GLU A 94 2.66 -5.14 -14.91
N GLY A 95 2.15 -5.47 -13.72
CA GLY A 95 0.78 -5.13 -13.34
C GLY A 95 0.56 -3.61 -13.19
N LEU A 96 1.54 -2.87 -12.67
CA LEU A 96 1.50 -1.40 -12.60
C LEU A 96 1.40 -0.78 -14.00
N SER A 97 2.21 -1.27 -14.94
CA SER A 97 2.14 -0.87 -16.35
C SER A 97 0.76 -1.14 -16.96
N TYR A 98 0.19 -2.32 -16.67
CA TYR A 98 -1.14 -2.69 -17.17
C TYR A 98 -2.24 -1.81 -16.56
N MET A 99 -2.21 -1.57 -15.25
CA MET A 99 -3.17 -0.70 -14.56
C MET A 99 -3.10 0.73 -15.08
N ALA A 100 -1.90 1.25 -15.34
CA ALA A 100 -1.72 2.56 -15.95
C ALA A 100 -2.32 2.63 -17.36
N GLY A 101 -2.02 1.64 -18.21
CA GLY A 101 -2.60 1.55 -19.57
C GLY A 101 -4.11 1.34 -19.60
N SER A 102 -4.68 0.80 -18.52
CA SER A 102 -6.13 0.57 -18.36
C SER A 102 -6.84 1.67 -17.57
N GLU A 103 -6.12 2.71 -17.13
CA GLU A 103 -6.63 3.81 -16.28
C GLU A 103 -7.31 3.31 -14.99
N LEU A 104 -6.81 2.23 -14.40
CA LEU A 104 -7.38 1.61 -13.21
C LEU A 104 -6.79 2.20 -11.92
N PRO A 105 -7.60 2.79 -11.02
CA PRO A 105 -7.10 3.41 -9.80
C PRO A 105 -6.78 2.38 -8.71
N ALA A 106 -5.60 2.48 -8.10
CA ALA A 106 -5.25 1.81 -6.84
C ALA A 106 -4.16 2.58 -6.10
N VAL A 107 -3.99 2.27 -4.80
CA VAL A 107 -2.89 2.81 -3.98
C VAL A 107 -1.85 1.73 -3.71
N ILE A 108 -0.60 2.03 -4.07
CA ILE A 108 0.55 1.14 -3.81
C ILE A 108 1.49 1.86 -2.86
N VAL A 109 1.61 1.34 -1.64
CA VAL A 109 2.48 1.91 -0.62
C VAL A 109 3.86 1.27 -0.69
N ASN A 110 4.87 2.02 -1.13
CA ASN A 110 6.26 1.57 -1.05
C ASN A 110 6.90 1.98 0.29
N ILE A 111 7.03 1.03 1.21
CA ILE A 111 7.82 1.19 2.43
C ILE A 111 9.30 0.98 2.06
N SER A 112 9.94 2.06 1.62
CA SER A 112 11.30 1.99 1.06
C SER A 112 12.34 1.58 2.11
N ARG A 113 13.19 0.63 1.71
CA ARG A 113 14.31 0.11 2.49
C ARG A 113 15.57 0.10 1.62
N SER A 114 16.71 -0.29 2.19
CA SER A 114 17.98 -0.28 1.46
C SER A 114 17.96 -1.27 0.29
N GLY A 115 18.43 -0.85 -0.89
CA GLY A 115 18.66 -1.68 -2.09
C GLY A 115 20.10 -1.49 -2.63
N PRO A 116 20.43 -1.99 -3.85
CA PRO A 116 19.61 -2.77 -4.78
C PRO A 116 19.55 -4.28 -4.42
N GLY A 117 18.80 -5.07 -5.19
CA GLY A 117 18.63 -6.50 -4.95
C GLY A 117 17.85 -6.80 -3.68
N LEU A 118 18.30 -7.77 -2.86
CA LEU A 118 17.69 -8.02 -1.54
C LEU A 118 17.85 -6.80 -0.61
N GLY A 119 19.01 -6.15 -0.73
CA GLY A 119 19.42 -5.00 0.06
C GLY A 119 19.41 -5.27 1.56
N GLY A 120 19.00 -4.27 2.35
CA GLY A 120 18.91 -4.34 3.80
C GLY A 120 17.58 -3.80 4.31
N ILE A 121 17.22 -4.12 5.55
CA ILE A 121 15.92 -3.69 6.14
C ILE A 121 15.95 -2.27 6.72
N ALA A 122 17.11 -1.61 6.71
CA ALA A 122 17.24 -0.24 7.18
C ALA A 122 16.51 0.74 6.24
N PRO A 123 15.89 1.81 6.78
CA PRO A 123 15.22 2.82 5.98
C PRO A 123 16.15 3.40 4.92
N SER A 124 15.63 3.59 3.72
CA SER A 124 16.34 4.28 2.63
C SER A 124 15.37 5.09 1.79
N GLN A 125 15.90 5.94 0.91
CA GLN A 125 15.13 6.68 -0.09
C GLN A 125 15.56 6.30 -1.52
N GLY A 126 16.16 5.12 -1.68
CA GLY A 126 16.75 4.65 -2.94
C GLY A 126 15.74 4.34 -4.04
N ASP A 127 14.47 4.10 -3.69
CA ASP A 127 13.42 3.73 -4.65
C ASP A 127 12.82 4.93 -5.40
N TYR A 128 13.34 6.16 -5.20
CA TYR A 128 12.80 7.38 -5.80
C TYR A 128 12.61 7.26 -7.32
N PHE A 129 13.61 6.73 -8.04
CA PHE A 129 13.50 6.56 -9.49
C PHE A 129 12.52 5.46 -9.88
N GLN A 130 12.48 4.34 -9.15
CA GLN A 130 11.48 3.29 -9.37
C GLN A 130 10.05 3.83 -9.22
N ALA A 131 9.83 4.71 -8.24
CA ALA A 131 8.52 5.30 -7.97
C ALA A 131 8.11 6.42 -8.93
N THR A 132 9.06 7.14 -9.55
CA THR A 132 8.76 8.40 -10.29
C THR A 132 9.15 8.39 -11.77
N LYS A 133 9.95 7.42 -12.23
CA LYS A 133 10.53 7.41 -13.59
C LYS A 133 10.03 6.28 -14.48
N CYS A 134 8.92 5.63 -14.13
CA CYS A 134 8.37 4.45 -14.78
C CYS A 134 9.26 3.21 -14.54
N GLY A 135 8.85 2.32 -13.64
CA GLY A 135 9.54 1.05 -13.41
C GLY A 135 9.14 -0.06 -14.39
N GLY A 136 7.98 0.06 -15.03
CA GLY A 136 7.48 -0.86 -16.05
C GLY A 136 7.74 -0.38 -17.48
N HIS A 137 7.28 -1.14 -18.46
CA HIS A 137 7.36 -0.73 -19.88
C HIS A 137 6.24 0.28 -20.22
N GLY A 138 6.31 0.91 -21.40
CA GLY A 138 5.19 1.72 -21.92
C GLY A 138 5.14 3.20 -21.49
N GLY A 139 6.09 3.68 -20.68
CA GLY A 139 6.32 5.12 -20.47
C GLY A 139 5.25 5.85 -19.63
N TYR A 140 4.49 5.13 -18.81
CA TYR A 140 3.52 5.73 -17.89
C TYR A 140 4.20 6.55 -16.79
N ARG A 141 3.50 7.54 -16.23
CA ARG A 141 4.00 8.44 -15.18
C ARG A 141 2.94 8.72 -14.14
#